data_AF-A0A353G1I5-F1
#
_entry.id   AF-A0A353G1I5-F1
#
_cell.length_a   1.000
_cell.length_b   1.000
_cell.length_c   1.000
_cell.angle_alpha   90.00
_cell.angle_beta   90.00
_cell.angle_gamma   90.00
#
_symmetry.space_group_name_H-M   'P 1'
#
loop_
_entity.id
_entity.type
_entity.pdbx_description
1 polymer ?
#
loop_
_entity_poly.entity_id
_entity_poly.type
_entity_poly.pdbx_seq_one_letter_code
_entity_poly.pdbx_strand_id
1 'polypeptide(L)'
;GAQAIHPGCGFLSENEGFAGAYRDARIIFIGPSVEAIHAMASKSATKALMETSGVPLVPGYHGANQDAAHLAATAAQIGYPVLIKA
;
A
#
# COMPACT_ATOMS: atom_id res chain seq x y z
N GLY A 1 -17.75 -9.21 27.46
CA GLY A 1 -17.13 -9.09 26.12
C GLY A 1 -15.85 -8.29 26.24
N ALA A 2 -14.99 -8.35 25.22
CA ALA A 2 -13.75 -7.56 25.18
C ALA A 2 -14.03 -6.09 24.81
N GLN A 3 -13.18 -5.17 25.28
CA GLN A 3 -13.26 -3.73 24.98
C GLN A 3 -12.37 -3.33 23.80
N ALA A 4 -11.38 -4.14 23.49
CA ALA A 4 -10.42 -3.91 22.43
C ALA A 4 -9.91 -5.23 21.84
N ILE A 5 -9.35 -5.15 20.64
CA ILE A 5 -8.61 -6.22 19.98
C ILE A 5 -7.25 -5.68 19.53
N HIS A 6 -6.19 -6.45 19.77
CA HIS A 6 -4.88 -6.21 19.18
C HIS A 6 -4.59 -7.36 18.20
N PRO A 7 -4.40 -7.08 16.90
CA PRO A 7 -4.29 -8.14 15.89
C PRO A 7 -2.88 -8.76 15.74
N GLY A 8 -1.91 -8.35 16.56
CA GLY A 8 -0.50 -8.70 16.34
C GLY A 8 0.02 -8.23 14.97
N CYS A 9 0.76 -9.09 14.27
CA CYS A 9 1.27 -8.86 12.91
C CYS A 9 1.07 -10.11 12.00
N GLY A 10 0.99 -9.90 10.69
CA GLY A 10 1.03 -10.96 9.67
C GLY A 10 -0.27 -11.75 9.43
N PHE A 11 -1.26 -11.64 10.31
CA PHE A 11 -2.60 -12.21 10.12
C PHE A 11 -3.59 -11.11 9.66
N LEU A 12 -4.47 -10.65 10.54
CA LEU A 12 -5.52 -9.67 10.22
C LEU A 12 -5.13 -8.23 10.58
N SER A 13 -3.85 -8.00 10.89
CA SER A 13 -3.33 -6.70 11.35
C SER A 13 -3.46 -5.59 10.31
N GLU A 14 -3.50 -5.95 9.03
CA GLU A 14 -3.56 -5.03 7.89
C GLU A 14 -4.81 -5.29 7.03
N ASN A 15 -5.82 -5.97 7.60
CA ASN A 15 -7.07 -6.26 6.89
C ASN A 15 -8.11 -5.17 7.18
N GLU A 16 -8.46 -4.40 6.15
CA GLU A 16 -9.40 -3.27 6.26
C GLU A 16 -10.80 -3.69 6.74
N GLY A 17 -11.31 -4.84 6.27
CA GLY A 17 -12.63 -5.34 6.62
C GLY A 17 -12.69 -5.79 8.08
N PHE A 18 -11.62 -6.42 8.55
CA PHE A 18 -11.47 -6.81 9.96
C PHE A 18 -11.42 -5.58 10.87
N ALA A 19 -10.59 -4.58 10.56
CA ALA A 19 -10.55 -3.32 11.32
C ALA A 19 -11.89 -2.58 11.29
N GLY A 20 -12.56 -2.54 10.14
CA GLY A 20 -13.88 -1.93 9.95
C GLY A 20 -14.97 -2.59 10.80
N ALA A 21 -14.98 -3.92 10.89
CA ALA A 21 -15.96 -4.65 11.70
C ALA A 21 -15.91 -4.25 13.18
N TYR A 22 -14.72 -3.98 13.75
CA TYR A 22 -14.60 -3.54 15.15
C TYR A 22 -15.04 -2.09 15.35
N ARG A 23 -14.77 -1.20 14.38
CA ARG A 23 -15.30 0.16 14.39
C ARG A 23 -16.83 0.15 14.47
N ASP A 24 -17.47 -0.66 13.64
CA ASP A 24 -18.93 -0.78 13.59
C ASP A 24 -19.50 -1.41 14.88
N ALA A 25 -18.77 -2.37 15.45
CA ALA A 25 -19.08 -2.98 16.74
C ALA A 25 -18.75 -2.11 17.97
N ARG A 26 -18.17 -0.91 17.78
CA ARG A 26 -17.68 -0.02 18.85
C ARG A 26 -16.66 -0.68 19.79
N ILE A 27 -15.83 -1.57 19.25
CA ILE A 27 -14.70 -2.19 19.93
C ILE A 27 -13.43 -1.51 19.43
N ILE A 28 -12.48 -1.23 20.34
CA ILE A 28 -11.24 -0.56 19.96
C ILE A 28 -10.36 -1.53 19.15
N PHE A 29 -10.07 -1.18 17.91
CA PHE A 29 -9.01 -1.83 17.14
C PHE A 29 -7.69 -1.14 17.45
N ILE A 30 -6.74 -1.87 18.05
CA ILE A 30 -5.40 -1.35 18.36
C ILE A 30 -4.54 -1.47 17.11
N GLY A 31 -4.49 -0.40 16.32
CA GLY A 31 -3.77 -0.34 15.06
C GLY A 31 -4.04 0.96 14.29
N PRO A 32 -3.58 1.07 13.02
CA PRO A 32 -3.89 2.20 12.15
C PRO A 32 -5.40 2.29 11.85
N SER A 33 -5.84 3.45 11.38
CA SER A 33 -7.24 3.63 10.94
C SER A 33 -7.55 2.78 9.71
N VAL A 34 -8.83 2.48 9.49
CA VAL A 34 -9.29 1.72 8.31
C VAL A 34 -8.85 2.42 7.01
N GLU A 35 -8.92 3.75 6.99
CA GLU A 35 -8.54 4.57 5.84
C GLU A 35 -7.04 4.49 5.57
N ALA A 36 -6.21 4.44 6.62
CA ALA A 36 -4.77 4.27 6.49
C ALA A 36 -4.41 2.85 6.01
N ILE A 37 -5.10 1.82 6.51
CA ILE A 37 -4.93 0.43 6.03
C ILE A 37 -5.25 0.36 4.53
N HIS A 38 -6.41 0.88 4.11
CA HIS A 38 -6.82 0.90 2.71
C HIS A 38 -5.83 1.70 1.84
N ALA A 39 -5.41 2.88 2.29
CA ALA A 39 -4.46 3.72 1.54
C ALA A 39 -3.13 3.01 1.28
N MET A 40 -2.69 2.17 2.23
CA MET A 40 -1.41 1.46 2.18
C MET A 40 -1.49 0.04 1.59
N ALA A 41 -2.70 -0.44 1.27
CA ALA A 41 -2.91 -1.81 0.78
C ALA A 41 -2.32 -2.06 -0.63
N SER A 42 -2.29 -1.02 -1.47
CA SER A 42 -1.74 -1.11 -2.82
C SER A 42 -0.40 -0.41 -2.91
N LYS A 43 0.63 -1.14 -3.35
CA LYS A 43 1.99 -0.61 -3.51
C LYS A 43 2.07 0.55 -4.52
N SER A 44 1.32 0.47 -5.61
CA SER A 44 1.30 1.52 -6.64
C SER A 44 0.57 2.76 -6.16
N ALA A 45 -0.61 2.61 -5.56
CA ALA A 45 -1.37 3.72 -4.99
C ALA A 45 -0.61 4.39 -3.83
N THR A 46 0.02 3.59 -2.97
CA THR A 46 0.89 4.06 -1.89
C THR A 46 2.02 4.93 -2.44
N LYS A 47 2.71 4.48 -3.49
CA LYS A 47 3.80 5.26 -4.09
C LYS A 47 3.30 6.59 -4.66
N ALA A 48 2.17 6.60 -5.36
CA ALA A 48 1.57 7.85 -5.84
C ALA A 48 1.26 8.81 -4.68
N LEU A 49 0.69 8.31 -3.58
CA LEU A 49 0.44 9.11 -2.38
C LEU A 49 1.75 9.66 -1.78
N MET A 50 2.77 8.82 -1.63
CA MET A 50 4.07 9.19 -1.07
C MET A 50 4.78 10.26 -1.92
N GLU A 51 4.70 10.16 -3.25
CA GLU A 51 5.23 11.16 -4.18
C GLU A 51 4.57 12.53 -3.97
N THR A 52 3.23 12.58 -3.92
CA THR A 52 2.50 13.82 -3.64
C THR A 52 2.76 14.38 -2.23
N SER A 53 3.20 13.53 -1.31
CA SER A 53 3.53 13.90 0.07
C SER A 53 4.99 14.35 0.24
N GLY A 54 5.77 14.43 -0.85
CA GLY A 54 7.17 14.83 -0.82
C GLY A 54 8.12 13.80 -0.19
N VAL A 55 7.68 12.55 -0.05
CA VAL A 55 8.51 11.46 0.47
C VAL A 55 9.43 10.96 -0.65
N PRO A 56 10.75 10.91 -0.44
CA PRO A 56 11.67 10.38 -1.44
C PRO A 56 11.36 8.92 -1.80
N LEU A 57 11.26 8.62 -3.09
CA LEU A 57 10.99 7.28 -3.60
C LEU A 57 12.16 6.75 -4.43
N VAL A 58 12.32 5.43 -4.41
CA VAL A 58 13.17 4.75 -5.39
C VAL A 58 12.58 4.97 -6.78
N PRO A 59 13.36 5.48 -7.76
CA PRO A 59 12.91 5.70 -9.13
C PRO A 59 12.30 4.43 -9.74
N GLY A 60 11.19 4.59 -10.46
CA GLY A 60 10.45 3.46 -10.99
C GLY A 60 9.26 3.88 -11.82
N TYR A 61 8.70 2.91 -12.52
CA TYR A 61 7.46 3.07 -13.28
C TYR A 61 6.30 2.42 -12.53
N HIS A 62 5.22 3.18 -12.35
CA HIS A 62 4.04 2.77 -11.58
C HIS A 62 2.72 2.99 -12.35
N GLY A 63 2.80 3.29 -13.64
CA GLY A 63 1.65 3.47 -14.52
C GLY A 63 1.00 2.15 -14.93
N ALA A 64 -0.23 2.24 -15.44
CA ALA A 64 -1.01 1.06 -15.84
C ALA A 64 -0.60 0.47 -17.21
N ASN A 65 0.12 1.21 -18.06
CA ASN A 65 0.54 0.70 -19.37
C ASN A 65 1.62 -0.38 -19.21
N GLN A 66 1.31 -1.60 -19.63
CA GLN A 66 2.18 -2.78 -19.56
C GLN A 66 2.76 -3.19 -20.92
N ASP A 67 2.64 -2.35 -21.95
CA ASP A 67 3.24 -2.61 -23.25
C ASP A 67 4.77 -2.78 -23.14
N ALA A 68 5.30 -3.80 -23.80
CA ALA A 68 6.71 -4.17 -23.68
C ALA A 68 7.66 -3.06 -24.20
N ALA A 69 7.29 -2.39 -25.30
CA ALA A 69 8.11 -1.31 -25.86
C ALA A 69 8.10 -0.09 -24.94
N HIS A 70 6.95 0.24 -24.36
CA HIS A 70 6.83 1.29 -23.35
C HIS A 70 7.67 0.98 -22.12
N LEU A 71 7.56 -0.23 -21.55
CA LEU A 71 8.33 -0.64 -20.38
C LEU A 71 9.85 -0.63 -20.65
N ALA A 72 10.29 -1.05 -21.84
CA ALA A 72 11.70 -0.99 -22.23
C ALA A 72 12.23 0.44 -22.33
N ALA A 73 11.45 1.37 -22.90
CA ALA A 73 11.80 2.78 -22.95
C ALA A 73 11.90 3.39 -21.55
N THR A 74 10.95 3.10 -20.67
CA THR A 74 10.96 3.61 -19.30
C THR A 74 12.12 3.01 -18.48
N ALA A 75 12.45 1.73 -18.67
CA ALA A 75 13.63 1.12 -18.05
C ALA A 75 14.93 1.81 -18.48
N ALA A 76 15.07 2.16 -19.76
CA ALA A 76 16.21 2.91 -20.25
C ALA A 76 16.31 4.32 -19.65
N GLN A 77 15.16 4.99 -19.42
CA GLN A 77 15.11 6.30 -18.75
C GLN A 77 15.48 6.24 -17.27
N ILE A 78 15.04 5.19 -16.56
CA ILE A 78 15.40 4.95 -15.15
C ILE A 78 16.88 4.62 -15.02
N GLY A 79 17.43 3.87 -15.98
CA GLY A 79 18.80 3.38 -15.98
C GLY A 79 18.92 1.95 -15.45
N TYR A 80 19.77 1.16 -16.08
CA TYR A 80 20.02 -0.24 -15.70
C TYR A 80 21.03 -0.36 -14.55
N PRO A 81 20.92 -1.39 -13.69
CA PRO A 81 19.93 -2.48 -13.72
C PRO A 81 18.55 -2.09 -13.17
N VAL A 82 17.50 -2.75 -13.66
CA VAL A 82 16.11 -2.56 -13.19
C VAL A 82 15.51 -3.88 -12.69
N LEU A 83 14.49 -3.79 -11.83
CA LEU A 83 13.75 -4.92 -11.29
C LEU A 83 12.25 -4.74 -11.54
N ILE A 84 11.64 -5.69 -12.26
CA ILE A 84 10.20 -5.75 -12.49
C ILE A 84 9.54 -6.44 -11.29
N LYS A 85 8.49 -5.83 -10.74
CA LYS A 85 7.66 -6.39 -9.67
C LYS A 85 6.20 -6.31 -10.08
N ALA A 86 5.45 -7.38 -9.78
CA ALA A 86 3.98 -7.38 -9.83
C ALA A 86 3.41 -6.61 -8.63
#